data_AF-A0A2D6PN15-F1
#
_entry.id   AF-A0A2D6PN15-F1
#
_cell.length_a   1.000
_cell.length_b   1.000
_cell.length_c   1.000
_cell.angle_alpha   90.00
_cell.angle_beta   90.00
_cell.angle_gamma   90.00
#
_symmetry.space_group_name_H-M   'P 1'
#
loop_
_entity.id
_entity.type
_entity.pdbx_description
1 polymer ?
#
loop_
_entity_poly.entity_id
_entity_poly.type
_entity_poly.pdbx_seq_one_letter_code
_entity_poly.pdbx_strand_id
1 'polypeptide(L)' 'GDGIMSAIDFTMEVDKIEDPKGDRVLLTLNGKFLPYKSW' A
#
# COMPACT_ATOMS: atom_id res chain seq x y z
N GLY A 1 12.53 -5.35 -8.62
CA GLY A 1 12.62 -6.73 -9.13
C GLY A 1 11.23 -7.25 -9.35
N ASP A 2 11.07 -8.35 -10.09
CA ASP A 2 9.76 -8.94 -10.37
C ASP A 2 9.22 -9.65 -9.12
N GLY A 3 8.01 -9.29 -8.71
CA GLY A 3 7.36 -9.82 -7.51
C GLY A 3 6.01 -9.17 -7.26
N ILE A 4 5.31 -9.65 -6.23
CA ILE A 4 4.03 -9.10 -5.78
C ILE A 4 4.13 -8.53 -4.37
N MET A 5 3.30 -7.55 -4.09
CA MET A 5 3.00 -7.15 -2.71
C MET A 5 2.03 -8.17 -2.11
N SER A 6 2.41 -8.80 -1.00
CA SER A 6 1.53 -9.66 -0.23
C SER A 6 0.32 -8.87 0.28
N ALA A 7 -0.88 -9.41 0.09
CA ALA A 7 -2.12 -8.89 0.68
C ALA A 7 -2.58 -9.71 1.90
N ILE A 8 -1.74 -10.64 2.40
CA ILE A 8 -2.01 -11.41 3.62
C ILE A 8 -1.19 -10.86 4.79
N ASP A 9 0.06 -10.49 4.51
CA ASP A 9 0.99 -9.88 5.46
C ASP A 9 1.23 -8.42 5.02
N PHE A 10 0.24 -7.57 5.32
CA PHE A 10 0.28 -6.15 5.04
C PHE A 10 -0.44 -5.35 6.12
N THR A 11 -0.03 -4.09 6.26
CA THR A 11 -0.75 -3.09 7.06
C THR A 11 -1.38 -2.05 6.15
N MET A 12 -2.55 -1.55 6.57
CA MET A 12 -3.25 -0.47 5.91
C MET A 12 -3.53 0.63 6.93
N GLU A 13 -3.13 1.85 6.60
CA GLU A 13 -3.42 3.05 7.37
C GLU A 13 -4.29 3.98 6.53
N VAL A 14 -5.28 4.59 7.18
CA VAL A 14 -6.23 5.50 6.54
C VAL A 14 -6.18 6.83 7.28
N ASP A 15 -5.71 7.85 6.58
CA ASP A 15 -5.62 9.21 7.09
C ASP A 15 -6.50 10.15 6.29
N LYS A 16 -6.98 11.19 6.96
CA LYS A 16 -7.71 12.28 6.33
C LYS A 16 -6.78 13.49 6.23
N ILE A 17 -6.59 13.99 5.01
CA ILE A 17 -5.78 15.17 4.73
C ILE A 17 -6.72 16.28 4.31
N GLU A 18 -6.67 17.40 5.03
CA GLU A 18 -7.38 18.61 4.67
C GLU A 18 -6.73 19.22 3.42
N ASP A 19 -7.50 19.36 2.33
CA ASP A 19 -7.04 20.00 1.10
C ASP A 19 -7.95 21.19 0.76
N PRO A 20 -7.41 22.31 0.24
CA PRO A 20 -8.18 23.52 -0.04
C PRO A 20 -9.36 23.32 -1.00
N LYS A 21 -9.37 22.22 -1.76
CA LYS A 21 -10.43 21.88 -2.73
C LYS A 21 -11.37 20.77 -2.24
N GLY A 22 -11.28 20.39 -0.96
CA GLY A 22 -12.07 19.35 -0.33
C GLY A 22 -11.21 18.23 0.25
N ASP A 23 -11.68 17.62 1.33
CA ASP A 23 -10.95 16.59 2.08
C ASP A 23 -10.45 15.44 1.19
N ARG A 24 -9.20 15.03 1.39
CA ARG A 24 -8.59 13.87 0.73
C ARG A 24 -8.40 12.74 1.72
N VAL A 25 -8.56 11.52 1.23
CA VAL A 25 -8.25 10.31 2.00
C VAL A 25 -6.92 9.77 1.50
N LEU A 26 -5.96 9.66 2.41
CA LEU A 26 -4.70 8.98 2.16
C LEU A 26 -4.84 7.54 2.65
N LEU A 27 -4.61 6.60 1.74
CA LEU A 27 -4.48 5.19 2.07
C LEU A 27 -3.02 4.79 1.93
N THR A 28 -2.39 4.43 3.03
CA THR A 28 -1.03 3.89 3.04
C THR A 28 -1.13 2.38 3.11
N LEU A 29 -0.65 1.70 2.07
CA LEU A 29 -0.61 0.24 1.98
C LEU A 29 0.84 -0.22 2.08
N ASN A 30 1.15 -0.99 3.12
CA ASN A 30 2.48 -1.52 3.35
C ASN A 30 2.44 -3.05 3.43
N GLY A 31 2.61 -3.69 2.29
CA GLY A 31 2.67 -5.15 2.18
C GLY A 31 4.08 -5.66 1.93
N LYS A 32 4.35 -6.86 2.44
CA LYS A 32 5.62 -7.56 2.24
C LYS A 32 5.86 -7.85 0.75
N PHE A 33 7.04 -7.48 0.25
CA PHE A 33 7.44 -7.80 -1.13
C PHE A 33 7.83 -9.28 -1.27
N LEU A 34 7.17 -9.98 -2.19
CA LEU A 34 7.40 -11.39 -2.50
C LEU A 34 7.98 -11.48 -3.92
N PRO A 35 9.30 -11.71 -4.08
CA PRO A 35 9.91 -11.87 -5.39
C PRO A 35 9.41 -13.15 -6.06
N TYR A 36 9.17 -13.09 -7.37
CA TYR A 36 8.85 -14.28 -8.15
C TYR A 36 10.08 -15.18 -8.25
N LYS A 37 9.91 -16.47 -8.00
CA LYS A 37 11.00 -17.44 -8.23
C LYS A 37 11.19 -17.62 -9.73
N SER A 38 12.37 -17.30 -10.21
CA SER A 38 12.91 -17.79 -11.47
C SER A 38 13.33 -19.24 -11.24
N TRP A 39 12.43 -20.17 -11.56
CA TRP A 39 12.75 -21.59 -11.75
C TRP A 39 13.62 -21.82 -12.98
#